data_AF-A0AAU9TRT2-F1
#
_entry.id   AF-A0AAU9TRT2-F1
#
_cell.length_a   1.000
_cell.length_b   1.000
_cell.length_c   1.000
_cell.angle_alpha   90.00
_cell.angle_beta   90.00
_cell.angle_gamma   90.00
#
_symmetry.space_group_name_H-M   'P 1'
#
loop_
_entity.id
_entity.type
_entity.pdbx_description
1 polymer ?
#
loop_
_entity_poly.entity_id
_entity_poly.type
_entity_poly.pdbx_seq_one_letter_code
_entity_poly.pdbx_strand_id
1 'polypeptide(L)'
;MSGEKNVSLAKVIPMCRIMLDHIRRSMLEVQNTDANNIPAIKNLIEHLHKKLNQRFGHIESSMLCAKSTILDLHFKNKGFQDLRLYDRALRDIKLKIGRSSSRTITTPAVETVQPEPVSSHSIWF
;
A
#
# COMPACT_ATOMS: atom_id res chain seq x y z
N MET A 1 -18.08 -5.82 -0.18
CA MET A 1 -17.34 -5.30 -1.35
C MET A 1 -15.95 -5.96 -1.37
N SER A 2 -15.84 -7.18 -1.92
CA SER A 2 -14.53 -7.78 -2.16
C SER A 2 -14.03 -7.26 -3.51
N GLY A 3 -13.09 -6.32 -3.45
CA GLY A 3 -12.50 -5.65 -4.61
C GLY A 3 -11.24 -6.34 -5.13
N GLU A 4 -11.03 -7.62 -4.81
CA GLU A 4 -9.77 -8.36 -5.04
C GLU A 4 -9.24 -8.27 -6.48
N LYS A 5 -10.12 -8.09 -7.48
CA LYS A 5 -9.72 -7.96 -8.89
C LYS A 5 -9.36 -6.53 -9.34
N ASN A 6 -9.82 -5.48 -8.64
CA ASN A 6 -9.76 -4.08 -9.10
C ASN A 6 -9.16 -3.08 -8.08
N VAL A 7 -9.07 -3.49 -6.82
CA VAL A 7 -8.52 -2.68 -5.72
C VAL A 7 -7.06 -3.07 -5.54
N SER A 8 -6.18 -2.29 -6.17
CA SER A 8 -4.76 -2.32 -5.84
C SER A 8 -4.58 -1.83 -4.41
N LEU A 9 -3.73 -2.52 -3.66
CA LEU A 9 -3.33 -2.16 -2.31
C LEU A 9 -2.82 -0.70 -2.21
N ALA A 10 -2.25 -0.17 -3.29
CA ALA A 10 -1.82 1.22 -3.39
C ALA A 10 -2.94 2.24 -3.16
N LYS A 11 -4.21 1.87 -3.43
CA LYS A 11 -5.39 2.73 -3.27
C LYS A 11 -5.92 2.77 -1.84
N VAL A 12 -5.50 1.84 -0.97
CA VAL A 12 -6.08 1.69 0.37
C VAL A 12 -5.86 2.93 1.22
N ILE A 13 -4.63 3.46 1.28
CA ILE A 13 -4.33 4.69 2.03
C ILE A 13 -5.15 5.88 1.48
N PRO A 14 -5.12 6.20 0.17
CA PRO A 14 -5.94 7.28 -0.40
C PRO A 14 -7.43 7.14 -0.11
N MET A 15 -8.00 5.95 -0.26
CA MET A 15 -9.44 5.73 0.00
C MET A 15 -9.79 5.91 1.48
N CYS A 16 -8.99 5.34 2.39
CA CYS A 16 -9.20 5.52 3.83
C CYS A 16 -9.16 7.00 4.22
N ARG A 17 -8.25 7.77 3.61
CA ARG A 17 -8.15 9.22 3.84
C ARG A 17 -9.40 9.95 3.35
N ILE A 18 -9.86 9.68 2.13
CA ILE A 18 -11.08 10.30 1.58
C ILE A 18 -12.28 9.99 2.48
N MET A 19 -12.41 8.75 2.94
CA MET A 19 -13.50 8.35 3.84
C MET A 19 -13.44 9.08 5.20
N LEU A 20 -12.25 9.13 5.82
CA LEU A 20 -12.05 9.82 7.11
C LEU A 20 -12.32 11.32 6.99
N ASP A 21 -11.85 11.95 5.91
CA ASP A 21 -12.09 13.37 5.65
C ASP A 21 -13.56 13.67 5.40
N HIS A 22 -14.27 12.80 4.66
CA HIS A 22 -15.69 12.97 4.42
C HIS A 22 -16.48 12.95 5.74
N ILE A 23 -16.24 11.95 6.58
CA ILE A 23 -16.91 11.85 7.89
C ILE A 23 -16.55 13.02 8.80
N ARG A 24 -15.29 13.50 8.79
CA ARG A 24 -14.89 14.69 9.55
C ARG A 24 -15.65 15.94 9.10
N ARG A 25 -15.84 16.14 7.79
CA ARG A 25 -16.63 17.27 7.26
C ARG A 25 -18.10 17.15 7.65
N SER A 26 -18.71 15.97 7.51
CA SER A 26 -20.10 15.74 7.92
C SER A 26 -20.30 15.99 9.42
N MET A 27 -19.31 15.68 10.26
CA MET A 27 -19.36 15.98 11.69
C MET A 27 -19.38 17.50 11.96
N LEU A 28 -18.59 18.28 11.21
CA LEU A 28 -18.61 19.75 11.30
C LEU A 28 -19.93 20.35 10.80
N GLU A 29 -20.49 19.81 9.71
CA GLU A 29 -21.76 20.30 9.16
C GLU A 29 -22.93 20.11 10.13
N VAL A 30 -22.99 18.97 10.82
CA VAL A 30 -24.01 18.67 11.84
C VAL A 30 -23.84 19.51 13.10
N GLN A 31 -22.63 19.96 13.43
CA GLN A 31 -22.39 20.83 14.59
C GLN A 31 -22.77 22.30 14.31
N ASN A 32 -22.65 22.76 13.07
CA ASN A 32 -22.85 24.18 12.71
C ASN A 32 -24.28 24.51 12.24
N THR A 33 -25.14 23.51 12.02
CA THR A 33 -26.47 23.73 11.42
C THR A 33 -27.59 23.22 12.33
N ASP A 34 -28.34 24.12 12.96
CA ASP A 34 -29.53 23.77 13.77
C ASP A 34 -30.60 23.02 12.95
N ALA A 35 -30.66 23.25 11.64
CA ALA A 35 -31.61 22.59 10.74
C ALA A 35 -31.32 21.09 10.47
N ASN A 36 -30.11 20.60 10.79
CA ASN A 36 -29.72 19.18 10.61
C ASN A 36 -29.57 18.43 11.95
N ASN A 37 -30.13 18.99 13.03
CA ASN A 37 -30.02 18.43 14.38
C ASN A 37 -30.97 17.24 14.60
N ILE A 38 -30.91 16.25 13.72
CA ILE A 38 -31.55 14.95 13.92
C ILE A 38 -30.60 14.11 14.78
N PRO A 39 -30.93 13.83 16.06
CA PRO A 39 -29.99 13.18 16.98
C PRO A 39 -29.49 11.81 16.50
N ALA A 40 -30.34 11.08 15.75
CA ALA A 40 -29.97 9.80 15.16
C ALA A 40 -28.84 9.92 14.12
N ILE A 41 -28.86 10.97 13.29
CA ILE A 41 -27.83 11.21 12.26
C ILE A 41 -26.52 11.60 12.93
N LYS A 42 -26.58 12.45 13.96
CA LYS A 42 -25.41 12.83 14.76
C LYS A 42 -24.75 11.61 15.41
N ASN A 43 -25.54 10.78 16.09
CA ASN A 43 -25.05 9.54 16.70
C ASN A 43 -24.44 8.58 15.67
N LEU A 44 -25.04 8.46 14.48
CA LEU A 44 -24.51 7.64 13.41
C LEU A 44 -23.13 8.15 12.93
N ILE A 45 -23.00 9.44 12.68
CA ILE A 45 -21.74 10.06 12.22
C ILE A 45 -20.65 9.92 13.28
N GLU A 46 -20.96 10.16 14.56
CA GLU A 46 -20.02 9.97 15.67
C GLU A 46 -19.58 8.50 15.79
N HIS A 47 -20.52 7.56 15.65
CA HIS A 47 -20.22 6.13 15.67
C HIS A 47 -19.31 5.73 14.49
N LEU A 48 -19.63 6.20 13.28
CA LEU A 48 -18.82 5.96 12.08
C LEU A 48 -17.43 6.56 12.23
N HIS A 49 -17.32 7.79 12.72
CA HIS A 49 -16.04 8.44 12.97
C HIS A 49 -15.19 7.63 13.94
N LYS A 50 -15.77 7.16 15.05
CA LYS A 50 -15.07 6.31 16.03
C LYS A 50 -14.60 5.00 15.41
N LYS A 51 -15.48 4.29 14.69
CA LYS A 51 -15.15 2.99 14.08
C LYS A 51 -14.11 3.11 12.97
N LEU A 52 -14.18 4.15 12.14
CA LEU A 52 -13.21 4.40 11.08
C LEU A 52 -11.84 4.76 11.63
N ASN A 53 -11.77 5.64 12.64
CA ASN A 53 -10.48 5.96 13.28
C ASN A 53 -9.88 4.74 13.98
N GLN A 54 -10.70 3.92 14.67
CA GLN A 54 -10.23 2.70 15.29
C GLN A 54 -9.62 1.72 14.27
N ARG A 55 -10.24 1.59 13.09
CA ARG A 55 -9.81 0.61 12.08
C ARG A 55 -8.72 1.14 11.14
N PHE A 56 -8.78 2.41 10.76
CA PHE A 56 -7.98 2.99 9.68
C PHE A 56 -7.16 4.21 10.11
N GLY A 57 -7.26 4.68 11.35
CA GLY A 57 -6.53 5.86 11.83
C GLY A 57 -5.00 5.71 11.79
N HIS A 58 -4.50 4.48 11.71
CA HIS A 58 -3.07 4.17 11.60
C HIS A 58 -2.73 3.41 10.31
N ILE A 59 -3.54 3.54 9.25
CA ILE A 59 -3.34 2.80 8.00
C ILE A 59 -2.00 3.14 7.32
N GLU A 60 -1.52 4.37 7.48
CA GLU A 60 -0.22 4.82 6.95
C GLU A 60 0.97 4.16 7.67
N SER A 61 0.77 3.69 8.90
CA SER A 61 1.78 2.92 9.65
C SER A 61 1.90 1.48 9.13
N SER A 62 0.92 1.00 8.34
CA SER A 62 1.00 -0.32 7.70
C SER A 62 2.09 -0.31 6.64
N MET A 63 3.22 -0.98 6.95
CA MET A 63 4.36 -1.07 6.05
C MET A 63 3.97 -1.56 4.65
N LEU A 64 3.06 -2.52 4.57
CA LEU A 64 2.62 -3.10 3.30
C LEU A 64 1.82 -2.07 2.49
N CYS A 65 0.82 -1.42 3.10
CA CYS A 65 0.03 -0.38 2.44
C CYS A 65 0.91 0.80 2.01
N ALA A 66 1.78 1.28 2.91
CA ALA A 66 2.66 2.40 2.65
C ALA A 66 3.61 2.13 1.47
N LYS A 67 4.24 0.95 1.45
CA LYS A 67 5.15 0.58 0.35
C LYS A 67 4.42 0.45 -0.97
N SER A 68 3.26 -0.21 -0.99
CA SER A 68 2.45 -0.31 -2.20
C SER A 68 1.98 1.04 -2.73
N THR A 69 1.59 1.96 -1.84
CA THR A 69 1.18 3.33 -2.23
C THR A 69 2.36 4.15 -2.76
N ILE A 70 3.58 3.99 -2.21
CA ILE A 70 4.78 4.69 -2.72
C ILE A 70 5.18 4.20 -4.11
N LEU A 71 5.06 2.89 -4.35
CA LEU A 71 5.43 2.28 -5.63
C LEU A 71 4.45 2.64 -6.75
N ASP A 72 3.22 3.05 -6.42
CA ASP A 72 2.28 3.58 -7.41
C ASP A 72 2.56 5.06 -7.69
N LEU A 73 2.90 5.36 -8.95
CA LEU A 73 3.30 6.69 -9.39
C LEU A 73 2.19 7.75 -9.19
N HIS A 74 0.93 7.35 -9.22
CA HIS A 74 -0.20 8.28 -9.09
C HIS A 74 -0.36 8.80 -7.66
N PHE A 75 -0.02 7.97 -6.66
CA PHE A 75 -0.18 8.32 -5.25
C PHE A 75 1.12 8.81 -4.63
N LYS A 76 2.22 8.05 -4.75
CA LYS A 76 3.56 8.39 -4.23
C LYS A 76 3.50 9.15 -2.89
N ASN A 77 3.81 10.45 -2.86
CA ASN A 77 3.74 11.31 -1.69
C ASN A 77 2.33 11.87 -1.42
N LYS A 78 1.52 12.07 -2.46
CA LYS A 78 0.14 12.58 -2.39
C LYS A 78 -0.81 11.66 -1.63
N GLY A 79 -0.47 10.38 -1.52
CA GLY A 79 -1.23 9.39 -0.79
C GLY A 79 -1.22 9.58 0.73
N PHE A 80 -0.18 10.20 1.29
CA PHE A 80 0.04 10.26 2.75
C PHE A 80 -0.46 11.57 3.34
N GLN A 81 -0.96 11.52 4.57
CA GLN A 81 -1.24 12.67 5.42
C GLN A 81 -0.01 13.03 6.27
N ASP A 82 0.71 12.03 6.77
CA ASP A 82 1.95 12.25 7.52
C ASP A 82 3.18 12.02 6.63
N LEU A 83 3.88 13.12 6.31
CA LEU A 83 5.14 13.09 5.55
C LEU A 83 6.22 12.24 6.23
N ARG A 84 6.22 12.14 7.56
CA ARG A 84 7.20 11.33 8.31
C ARG A 84 7.01 9.84 8.02
N LEU A 85 5.77 9.39 7.86
CA LEU A 85 5.45 8.00 7.52
C LEU A 85 5.83 7.69 6.07
N TYR A 86 5.61 8.63 5.16
CA TYR A 86 6.12 8.55 3.79
C TYR A 86 7.66 8.40 3.76
N ASP A 87 8.38 9.29 4.43
CA ASP A 87 9.85 9.28 4.44
C ASP A 87 10.42 8.02 5.09
N ARG A 88 9.76 7.51 6.14
CA ARG A 88 10.10 6.22 6.74
C ARG A 88 9.95 5.09 5.73
N ALA A 89 8.80 4.97 5.08
CA ALA A 89 8.55 3.91 4.12
C ALA A 89 9.47 4.00 2.89
N LEU A 90 9.79 5.22 2.43
CA LEU A 90 10.75 5.46 1.36
C LEU A 90 12.17 5.02 1.74
N ARG A 91 12.64 5.36 2.94
CA ARG A 91 13.95 4.91 3.45
C ARG A 91 14.02 3.39 3.54
N ASP A 92 12.98 2.75 4.04
CA ASP A 92 12.91 1.29 4.11
C ASP A 92 13.00 0.63 2.73
N ILE A 93 12.32 1.19 1.72
CA ILE A 93 12.41 0.70 0.33
C ILE A 93 13.85 0.84 -0.19
N LYS A 94 14.46 2.02 -0.03
CA LYS A 94 15.84 2.29 -0.48
C LYS A 94 16.85 1.35 0.17
N LEU A 95 16.75 1.14 1.49
CA LEU A 95 17.61 0.20 2.22
C LEU A 95 17.44 -1.23 1.70
N LYS A 96 16.21 -1.65 1.39
CA LYS A 96 15.93 -2.99 0.87
C LYS A 96 16.54 -3.19 -0.51
N ILE A 97 16.43 -2.19 -1.39
CA ILE A 97 17.04 -2.22 -2.74
C ILE A 97 18.56 -2.23 -2.64
N GLY A 98 19.16 -1.36 -1.82
CA GLY A 98 20.62 -1.29 -1.65
C GLY A 98 21.23 -2.59 -1.10
N ARG A 99 20.52 -3.27 -0.19
CA ARG A 99 20.91 -4.61 0.31
C ARG A 99 20.81 -5.68 -0.78
N SER A 100 19.75 -5.67 -1.59
CA SER A 100 19.60 -6.62 -2.70
C SER A 100 20.68 -6.44 -3.77
N SER A 101 21.11 -5.20 -4.03
CA SER A 101 22.17 -4.90 -5.00
C SER A 101 23.57 -5.37 -4.57
N SER A 102 23.77 -5.61 -3.26
CA SER A 102 25.04 -6.11 -2.72
C SER A 102 25.11 -7.64 -2.70
N ARG A 103 24.04 -8.34 -3.08
CA ARG A 103 24.03 -9.80 -3.20
C ARG A 103 24.60 -10.17 -4.57
N THR A 104 25.93 -10.21 -4.65
CA THR A 104 26.63 -10.87 -5.74
C THR A 104 26.05 -12.26 -5.91
N ILE A 105 25.59 -12.56 -7.13
CA ILE A 105 25.24 -13.90 -7.55
C ILE A 105 26.51 -14.73 -7.35
N THR A 106 26.56 -15.54 -6.29
CA THR A 106 27.55 -16.60 -6.20
C THR A 106 27.08 -17.64 -7.20
N THR A 107 27.63 -17.58 -8.41
CA THR A 107 27.53 -18.63 -9.40
C THR A 107 27.97 -19.93 -8.71
N PRO A 108 27.14 -20.98 -8.60
CA PRO A 108 27.65 -22.26 -8.15
C PRO A 108 28.73 -22.70 -9.16
N ALA A 109 29.88 -23.11 -8.63
CA ALA A 109 31.00 -23.58 -9.43
C ALA A 109 30.52 -24.64 -10.43
N VAL A 110 30.78 -24.39 -11.71
CA VAL A 110 30.59 -25.38 -12.77
C VAL A 110 31.60 -26.48 -12.49
N GLU A 111 31.13 -27.61 -11.98
CA GLU A 111 31.87 -28.87 -12.04
C GLU A 111 32.09 -29.20 -13.52
N THR A 112 33.37 -29.23 -13.93
CA THR A 112 33.81 -29.75 -15.22
C THR A 112 33.46 -31.23 -15.32
N VAL A 113 32.31 -31.54 -15.91
CA VAL A 113 31.96 -32.90 -16.35
C VAL A 113 32.67 -33.16 -17.68
N GLN A 114 33.40 -34.28 -17.73
CA GLN A 114 34.14 -34.77 -18.91
C GLN A 114 33.25 -34.89 -20.17
N PRO A 115 33.83 -34.76 -21.38
CA PRO A 115 33.08 -34.91 -22.61
C PRO A 115 32.85 -36.40 -22.94
N GLU A 116 31.59 -36.83 -22.91
CA GLU A 116 31.13 -38.10 -23.51
C GLU A 116 30.79 -37.89 -25.01
N PRO A 117 30.94 -38.93 -25.85
CA PRO A 117 30.98 -38.79 -27.31
C PRO A 117 29.63 -38.40 -27.93
N VAL A 118 29.71 -37.48 -28.88
CA VAL A 118 28.59 -36.90 -29.62
C VAL A 118 27.91 -37.97 -30.50
N SER A 119 26.71 -38.41 -30.10
CA SER A 119 25.81 -39.12 -31.01
C SER A 119 25.06 -38.09 -31.87
N SER A 120 25.49 -37.97 -33.13
CA SER A 120 24.89 -37.09 -34.12
C SER A 120 23.51 -37.60 -34.55
N HIS A 121 22.44 -37.08 -33.99
CA HIS A 121 21.11 -37.11 -34.62
C HIS A 121 20.62 -35.66 -34.80
N SER A 122 20.68 -35.18 -36.03
CA SER A 122 20.17 -33.87 -36.45
C SER A 122 18.64 -33.89 -36.35
N ILE A 123 18.07 -32.92 -35.61
CA ILE A 123 16.61 -32.72 -35.47
C ILE A 123 16.11 -31.60 -36.42
N TRP A 124 16.86 -31.34 -37.49
CA TRP A 124 16.43 -30.44 -38.55
C TRP A 124 16.34 -31.21 -39.85
N PHE A 125 15.11 -31.63 -40.16
CA PHE A 125 14.55 -31.69 -41.51
C PHE A 125 13.24 -30.92 -41.48
#